data_AF-D1PG38-F1
#
_entry.id   AF-D1PG38-F1
#
_cell.length_a   1.000
_cell.length_b   1.000
_cell.length_c   1.000
_cell.angle_alpha   90.00
_cell.angle_beta   90.00
_cell.angle_gamma   90.00
#
_symmetry.space_group_name_H-M   'P 1'
#
loop_
_entity.id
_entity.type
_entity.pdbx_description
1 polymer ?
#
loop_
_entity_poly.entity_id
_entity_poly.type
_entity_poly.pdbx_seq_one_letter_code
_entity_poly.pdbx_strand_id
1 'polypeptide(L)'
;MEMDEVFKNLPLAEQKKMLDHLAKLPDVRFLSSEEREKYDESIKAIDDYYSGLYGSYVEGEKKGIAKGIAKGRAEGELSKGLTIARNLLSMGMSWSQIMQATGLTEEELKPLQA
;
A
#
# COMPACT_ATOMS: atom_id res chain seq x y z
N MET A 1 -24.54 -24.37 -3.62
CA MET A 1 -25.54 -24.69 -4.65
C MET A 1 -24.87 -24.42 -5.97
N GLU A 2 -24.64 -25.47 -6.76
CA GLU A 2 -24.00 -25.35 -8.06
C GLU A 2 -24.86 -24.43 -8.95
N MET A 3 -24.27 -23.58 -9.79
CA MET A 3 -25.01 -22.68 -10.70
C MET A 3 -26.01 -23.44 -11.58
N ASP A 4 -25.69 -24.69 -11.90
CA ASP A 4 -26.54 -25.62 -12.65
C ASP A 4 -27.82 -26.01 -11.90
N GLU A 5 -27.76 -26.22 -10.58
CA GLU A 5 -28.93 -26.51 -9.75
C GLU A 5 -29.86 -25.31 -9.64
N VAL A 6 -29.29 -24.10 -9.54
CA VAL A 6 -30.07 -22.85 -9.48
C VAL A 6 -30.82 -22.63 -10.79
N PHE A 7 -30.15 -22.84 -11.93
CA PHE A 7 -30.75 -22.65 -13.25
C PHE A 7 -31.92 -23.63 -13.50
N LYS A 8 -31.75 -24.91 -13.15
CA LYS A 8 -32.77 -25.95 -13.34
C LYS A 8 -34.04 -25.72 -12.51
N ASN A 9 -33.92 -25.03 -11.37
CA ASN A 9 -35.03 -24.72 -10.48
C ASN A 9 -35.79 -23.43 -10.84
N LEU A 10 -35.34 -22.67 -11.84
CA LEU A 10 -36.07 -21.48 -12.32
C LEU A 10 -37.31 -21.90 -13.12
N PRO A 11 -38.37 -21.07 -13.14
CA PRO A 11 -39.49 -21.32 -14.04
C PRO A 11 -39.05 -21.23 -15.51
N LEU A 12 -39.75 -21.96 -16.37
CA LEU A 12 -39.32 -22.22 -17.75
C LEU A 12 -39.18 -20.94 -18.60
N ALA A 13 -39.98 -19.92 -18.27
CA ALA A 13 -39.93 -18.62 -18.96
C ALA A 13 -38.63 -17.87 -18.66
N GLU A 14 -38.14 -17.94 -17.41
CA GLU A 14 -36.89 -17.35 -16.95
C GLU A 14 -35.69 -18.10 -17.51
N GLN A 15 -35.73 -19.44 -17.54
CA GLN A 15 -34.70 -20.26 -18.18
C GLN A 15 -34.56 -19.88 -19.66
N LYS A 16 -35.68 -19.77 -20.38
CA LYS A 16 -35.68 -19.38 -21.80
C LYS A 16 -35.12 -17.98 -22.01
N LYS A 17 -35.50 -16.99 -21.19
CA LYS A 17 -34.95 -15.63 -21.26
C LYS A 17 -33.44 -15.60 -21.06
N MET A 18 -32.92 -16.37 -20.10
CA MET A 18 -31.48 -16.48 -19.87
C MET A 18 -30.76 -17.14 -21.04
N LEU A 19 -31.31 -18.23 -21.59
CA LEU A 19 -30.74 -18.90 -22.78
C LEU A 19 -30.78 -17.99 -24.02
N ASP A 20 -31.88 -17.29 -24.26
CA ASP A 20 -32.01 -16.33 -25.36
C ASP A 20 -31.01 -15.17 -25.21
N HIS A 21 -30.69 -14.76 -23.98
CA HIS A 21 -29.65 -13.76 -23.72
C HIS A 21 -28.25 -14.33 -23.96
N LEU A 22 -27.95 -15.53 -23.46
CA LEU A 22 -26.67 -16.20 -23.68
C LEU A 22 -26.41 -16.49 -25.16
N ALA A 23 -27.44 -16.87 -25.92
CA ALA A 23 -27.35 -17.11 -27.36
C ALA A 23 -27.05 -15.84 -28.17
N LYS A 24 -27.31 -14.65 -27.61
CA LYS A 24 -26.94 -13.35 -28.22
C LYS A 24 -25.53 -12.91 -27.87
N LEU A 25 -24.88 -13.54 -26.88
CA LEU A 25 -23.49 -13.26 -26.59
C LEU A 25 -22.63 -13.89 -27.68
N PRO A 26 -21.72 -13.14 -28.32
CA PRO A 26 -20.77 -13.71 -29.24
C PRO A 26 -19.85 -14.66 -28.44
N ASP A 27 -19.86 -15.95 -28.78
CA ASP A 27 -18.84 -16.88 -28.27
C ASP A 27 -17.49 -16.41 -28.81
N VAL A 28 -16.51 -16.26 -27.92
CA VAL A 28 -15.14 -15.85 -28.27
C VAL A 28 -14.54 -16.76 -29.36
N ARG A 29 -15.00 -18.01 -29.45
CA ARG A 29 -14.58 -18.98 -30.49
C ARG A 29 -15.11 -18.68 -31.88
N PHE A 30 -16.19 -17.90 -32.00
CA PHE A 30 -16.78 -17.49 -33.28
C PHE A 30 -16.38 -16.08 -33.69
N LEU A 31 -15.55 -15.39 -32.90
CA LEU A 31 -14.97 -14.11 -33.29
C LEU A 31 -14.02 -14.29 -34.47
N SER A 32 -14.00 -13.31 -35.38
CA SER A 32 -12.95 -13.20 -36.37
C SER A 32 -11.59 -12.96 -35.68
N SER A 33 -10.50 -13.20 -36.40
CA SER A 33 -9.16 -12.96 -35.86
C SER A 33 -8.97 -11.52 -35.37
N GLU A 34 -9.52 -10.52 -36.08
CA GLU A 34 -9.44 -9.10 -35.72
C GLU A 34 -10.25 -8.78 -34.45
N GLU A 35 -11.45 -9.33 -34.32
CA GLU A 35 -12.28 -9.12 -33.12
C GLU A 35 -11.68 -9.81 -31.89
N ARG A 36 -11.06 -10.97 -32.09
CA ARG A 36 -10.35 -11.70 -31.04
C ARG A 36 -9.10 -10.95 -30.59
N GLU A 37 -8.33 -10.40 -31.52
CA GLU A 37 -7.17 -9.56 -31.20
C GLU A 37 -7.60 -8.35 -30.36
N LYS A 38 -8.65 -7.63 -30.76
CA LYS A 38 -9.20 -6.51 -29.96
C LYS A 38 -9.69 -6.94 -28.58
N TYR A 39 -10.31 -8.12 -28.49
CA TYR A 39 -10.73 -8.69 -27.21
C TYR A 39 -9.53 -8.98 -26.30
N ASP A 40 -8.51 -9.68 -26.81
CA ASP A 40 -7.31 -10.02 -26.05
C ASP A 40 -6.53 -8.75 -25.64
N GLU A 41 -6.43 -7.76 -26.52
CA GLU A 41 -5.87 -6.44 -26.21
C GLU A 41 -6.64 -5.72 -25.09
N SER A 42 -7.97 -5.81 -25.10
CA SER A 42 -8.80 -5.20 -24.05
C SER A 42 -8.55 -5.85 -22.68
N ILE A 43 -8.41 -7.18 -22.65
CA ILE A 43 -8.08 -7.92 -21.43
C ILE A 43 -6.68 -7.52 -20.94
N LYS A 44 -5.71 -7.44 -21.86
CA LYS A 44 -4.35 -7.01 -21.54
C LYS A 44 -4.31 -5.57 -20.99
N ALA A 45 -5.04 -4.64 -21.59
CA ALA A 45 -5.10 -3.27 -21.12
C ALA A 45 -5.66 -3.17 -19.70
N ILE A 46 -6.65 -3.99 -19.36
CA ILE A 46 -7.21 -4.09 -18.02
C ILE A 46 -6.17 -4.66 -17.05
N ASP A 47 -5.48 -5.74 -17.43
CA ASP A 47 -4.45 -6.37 -16.61
C ASP A 47 -3.26 -5.42 -16.34
N ASP A 48 -2.79 -4.72 -17.37
CA ASP A 48 -1.72 -3.71 -17.27
C ASP A 48 -2.14 -2.57 -16.32
N TYR A 49 -3.39 -2.10 -16.40
CA TYR A 49 -3.93 -1.07 -15.51
C TYR A 49 -3.92 -1.53 -14.05
N TYR A 50 -4.47 -2.72 -13.76
CA TYR A 50 -4.54 -3.24 -12.39
C TYR A 50 -3.15 -3.58 -11.85
N SER A 51 -2.28 -4.14 -12.68
CA SER A 51 -0.88 -4.43 -12.33
C SER A 51 -0.11 -3.15 -12.00
N GLY A 52 -0.28 -2.08 -12.78
CA GLY A 52 0.32 -0.78 -12.49
C GLY A 52 -0.19 -0.16 -11.19
N LEU A 53 -1.49 -0.26 -10.92
CA LEU A 53 -2.09 0.22 -9.68
C LEU A 53 -1.57 -0.55 -8.47
N TYR A 54 -1.55 -1.88 -8.56
CA TYR A 54 -1.04 -2.75 -7.50
C TYR A 54 0.45 -2.50 -7.22
N GLY A 55 1.28 -2.41 -8.28
CA GLY A 55 2.70 -2.09 -8.15
C GLY A 55 2.93 -0.75 -7.44
N SER A 56 2.14 0.28 -7.79
CA SER A 56 2.21 1.59 -7.15
C SER A 56 1.82 1.55 -5.67
N TYR A 57 0.78 0.79 -5.32
CA TYR A 57 0.34 0.60 -3.93
C TYR A 57 1.44 -0.06 -3.09
N VAL A 58 2.00 -1.18 -3.56
CA VAL A 58 3.05 -1.93 -2.85
C VAL A 58 4.31 -1.08 -2.66
N GLU A 59 4.71 -0.34 -3.67
CA GLU A 59 5.87 0.56 -3.58
C GLU A 59 5.60 1.71 -2.58
N GLY A 60 4.37 2.22 -2.56
CA GLY A 60 3.91 3.21 -1.59
C GLY A 60 4.01 2.70 -0.15
N GLU A 61 3.53 1.48 0.13
CA GLU A 61 3.62 0.86 1.45
C GLU A 61 5.08 0.66 1.89
N LYS A 62 5.93 0.11 1.01
CA LYS A 62 7.35 -0.09 1.30
C LYS A 62 8.05 1.23 1.64
N LYS A 63 7.82 2.28 0.84
CA LYS A 63 8.36 3.62 1.11
C LYS A 63 7.82 4.19 2.41
N GLY A 64 6.54 3.99 2.72
CA GLY A 64 5.91 4.42 3.95
C GLY A 64 6.57 3.79 5.18
N ILE A 65 6.73 2.46 5.16
CA ILE A 65 7.39 1.70 6.24
C ILE A 65 8.84 2.15 6.41
N ALA A 66 9.60 2.26 5.32
CA ALA A 66 11.00 2.69 5.38
C ALA A 66 11.15 4.10 5.98
N LYS A 67 10.31 5.05 5.55
CA LYS A 67 10.28 6.41 6.13
C LYS A 67 9.88 6.39 7.60
N GLY A 68 8.89 5.56 7.97
CA GLY A 68 8.45 5.40 9.36
C GLY A 68 9.54 4.88 10.27
N ILE A 69 10.27 3.84 9.84
CA ILE A 69 11.40 3.27 10.58
C ILE A 69 12.52 4.30 10.74
N ALA A 70 12.89 5.00 9.65
CA ALA A 70 13.93 6.00 9.68
C ALA A 70 13.59 7.15 10.64
N LYS A 71 12.36 7.68 10.57
CA LYS A 71 11.88 8.74 11.46
C LYS A 71 11.84 8.26 12.92
N GLY A 72 11.27 7.09 13.18
CA GLY A 72 11.19 6.54 14.54
C GLY A 72 12.56 6.27 15.15
N ARG A 73 13.54 5.84 14.35
CA ARG A 73 14.93 5.68 14.81
C ARG A 73 15.56 7.01 15.20
N ALA A 74 15.43 8.03 14.34
CA ALA A 74 15.97 9.37 14.61
C ALA A 74 15.33 9.99 15.86
N GLU A 75 14.00 9.91 16.00
CA GLU A 75 13.28 10.39 17.19
C GLU A 75 13.71 9.64 18.46
N GLY A 76 13.91 8.32 18.36
CA GLY A 76 14.38 7.50 19.47
C GLY A 76 15.82 7.80 19.89
N GLU A 77 16.72 8.01 18.93
CA GLU A 77 18.11 8.43 19.17
C GLU A 77 18.17 9.80 19.84
N LEU A 78 17.40 10.78 19.34
CA LEU A 78 17.28 12.11 19.95
C LEU A 78 16.70 12.03 21.37
N SER A 79 15.63 11.27 21.59
CA SER A 79 15.00 11.10 22.91
C SER A 79 15.96 10.48 23.94
N LYS A 80 16.73 9.46 23.53
CA LYS A 80 17.79 8.88 24.37
C LYS A 80 18.90 9.90 24.64
N GLY A 81 19.34 10.62 23.62
CA GLY A 81 20.34 11.69 23.75
C GLY A 81 19.91 12.75 24.77
N LEU A 82 18.67 13.21 24.72
CA LEU A 82 18.11 14.18 25.66
C LEU A 82 18.01 13.63 27.08
N THR A 83 17.69 12.35 27.22
CA THR A 83 17.67 11.69 28.53
C THR A 83 19.08 11.65 29.14
N ILE A 84 20.09 11.30 28.35
CA ILE A 84 21.49 11.32 28.78
C ILE A 84 21.91 12.76 29.13
N ALA A 85 21.64 13.73 28.27
CA ALA A 85 21.97 15.13 28.51
C ALA A 85 21.36 15.67 29.81
N ARG A 86 20.10 15.32 30.12
CA ARG A 86 19.45 15.69 31.39
C ARG A 86 20.17 15.09 32.61
N ASN A 87 20.62 13.84 32.51
CA ASN A 87 21.39 13.20 33.58
C ASN A 87 22.77 13.82 33.75
N LEU A 88 23.46 14.18 32.66
CA LEU A 88 24.75 14.86 32.74
C LEU A 88 24.62 16.26 33.34
N LEU A 89 23.52 16.97 33.04
CA LEU A 89 23.21 18.26 33.64
C LEU A 89 22.98 18.13 35.14
N SER A 90 22.24 17.10 35.60
CA SER A 90 22.04 16.86 37.03
C SER A 90 23.31 16.45 37.77
N MET A 91 24.30 15.91 37.06
CA MET A 91 25.66 15.66 37.55
C MET A 91 26.56 16.91 37.57
N GLY A 92 26.05 18.08 37.16
CA GLY A 92 26.77 19.35 37.19
C GLY A 92 27.73 19.57 36.02
N MET A 93 27.62 18.79 34.93
CA MET A 93 28.41 19.03 33.73
C MET A 93 28.01 20.33 33.03
N SER A 94 28.99 21.04 32.46
CA SER A 94 28.71 22.26 31.70
C SER A 94 28.02 21.95 30.36
N TRP A 95 27.28 22.92 29.85
CA TRP A 95 26.55 22.81 28.58
C TRP A 95 27.45 22.37 27.40
N SER A 96 28.65 22.96 27.31
CA SER A 96 29.64 22.62 26.28
C SER A 96 30.10 21.16 26.38
N GLN A 97 30.31 20.64 27.59
CA GLN A 97 30.68 19.23 27.80
C GLN A 97 29.53 18.29 27.47
N ILE A 98 28.29 18.68 27.76
CA ILE A 98 27.09 17.88 27.43
C ILE A 98 26.95 17.75 25.92
N MET A 99 27.03 18.86 25.17
CA MET A 99 27.03 18.85 23.71
C MET A 99 28.12 17.93 23.14
N GLN A 100 29.34 18.01 23.70
CA GLN A 100 30.44 17.15 23.28
C GLN A 100 30.20 15.66 23.59
N ALA A 101 29.59 15.34 24.74
CA ALA A 101 29.38 13.97 25.20
C ALA A 101 28.19 13.28 24.49
N THR A 102 27.12 14.03 24.20
CA THR A 102 25.91 13.48 23.56
C THR A 102 25.91 13.64 22.05
N GLY A 103 26.76 14.52 21.51
CA GLY A 103 26.78 14.86 20.08
C GLY A 103 25.55 15.66 19.64
N LEU A 104 24.74 16.17 20.58
CA LEU A 104 23.55 16.96 20.30
C LEU A 104 23.91 18.43 20.07
N THR A 105 23.18 19.09 19.16
CA THR A 105 23.36 20.51 18.92
C THR A 105 22.72 21.36 20.02
N GLU A 106 23.03 22.65 20.04
CA GLU A 106 22.43 23.57 20.98
C GLU A 106 20.91 23.64 20.81
N GLU A 107 20.43 23.64 19.55
CA GLU A 107 19.01 23.61 19.22
C GLU A 107 18.30 22.37 19.73
N GLU A 108 18.92 21.20 19.58
CA GLU A 108 18.37 19.93 20.05
C GLU A 108 18.26 19.91 21.58
N LEU A 109 19.20 20.55 22.28
CA LEU A 109 19.22 20.63 23.75
C LEU A 109 18.32 21.73 24.33
N LYS A 110 17.83 22.71 23.53
CA LYS A 110 16.91 23.76 23.99
C LYS A 110 15.74 23.28 24.87
N PRO A 111 15.10 22.13 24.60
CA PRO A 111 14.03 21.62 25.47
C PRO A 111 14.44 21.34 26.92
N LEU A 112 15.75 21.26 27.22
CA LEU A 112 16.26 21.07 28.59
C LEU A 112 16.50 22.38 29.35
N GLN A 113 16.41 23.54 28.70
CA GLN A 113 16.53 24.86 29.34
C GLN A 113 15.18 25.41 29.84
N ALA A 114 14.08 24.71 29.56
CA ALA A 114 12.72 25.07 29.98
C ALA A 114 12.38 24.61 31.40
#